data_AF-A0A7S0LZ78-F1
#
_entry.id   AF-A0A7S0LZ78-F1
#
_cell.length_a   1.000
_cell.length_b   1.000
_cell.length_c   1.000
_cell.angle_alpha   90.00
_cell.angle_beta   90.00
_cell.angle_gamma   90.00
#
_symmetry.space_group_name_H-M   'P 1'
#
loop_
_entity.id
_entity.type
_entity.pdbx_description
1 polymer ?
#
loop_
_entity_poly.entity_id
_entity_poly.type
_entity_poly.pdbx_seq_one_letter_code
_entity_poly.pdbx_strand_id
1 'polypeptide(L)'
;RNTEGNRMHLHICDQVFVVKVQQQASFSEDTSCAYIDLKHKFPSYAARENKFGPLGLFNLGEIFDSCKSFKAQATDKPIALTVSSESDSIIKAVLALGAYSIVHCNTDLAVAMGCIQPLLSEISSNSSDPRNTESNVELQVQDCLAGLLKAKTIGWADFVFGGFDADEYKHLGCPLNADLHEIVPGKLIIMRGPRDLPSGATWLDTVHADGRIGPRDFSPTHFADILQQLNVQAVVQCSTPLYDSHGFEEAGIAVVDLCCEGDSPPPVDVLSKFIAIAERLPGAIAVHGGAGPGWSGTLAALYMMKHH
;
A
#
# COMPACT_ATOMS: atom_id res chain seq x y z
N ARG A 1 11.71 24.95 30.77
CA ARG A 1 11.49 25.01 29.29
C ARG A 1 10.01 24.80 29.09
N ASN A 2 9.27 25.84 28.71
CA ASN A 2 7.80 25.82 28.59
C ASN A 2 7.36 24.77 27.57
N THR A 3 6.40 23.94 27.98
CA THR A 3 5.75 22.88 27.21
C THR A 3 4.54 23.39 26.43
N GLU A 4 4.68 24.52 25.72
CA GLU A 4 3.79 24.82 24.60
C GLU A 4 4.39 24.09 23.39
N GLY A 5 3.84 22.92 23.05
CA GLY A 5 4.33 22.09 21.95
C GLY A 5 4.39 22.88 20.65
N ASN A 6 5.55 22.87 20.00
CA ASN A 6 5.84 23.61 18.77
C ASN A 6 4.75 23.31 17.73
N ARG A 7 3.96 24.32 17.36
CA ARG A 7 3.03 24.23 16.22
C ARG A 7 3.83 24.51 14.95
N MET A 8 3.82 23.59 14.01
CA MET A 8 4.42 23.77 12.69
C MET A 8 3.36 24.27 11.72
N HIS A 9 3.69 25.30 10.96
CA HIS A 9 2.83 25.83 9.91
C HIS A 9 3.37 25.36 8.57
N LEU A 10 2.65 24.45 7.93
CA LEU A 10 3.00 23.91 6.62
C LEU A 10 2.07 24.53 5.58
N HIS A 11 2.66 25.18 4.59
CA HIS A 11 1.92 25.79 3.48
C HIS A 11 1.90 24.81 2.33
N ILE A 12 0.73 24.26 2.02
CA ILE A 12 0.54 23.32 0.92
C ILE A 12 -0.56 23.89 0.05
N CYS A 13 -0.16 24.42 -1.11
CA CYS A 13 -1.07 25.04 -2.08
C CYS A 13 -1.71 26.28 -1.45
N ASP A 14 -3.02 26.45 -1.57
CA ASP A 14 -3.74 27.58 -0.95
C ASP A 14 -4.14 27.29 0.52
N GLN A 15 -3.74 26.13 1.07
CA GLN A 15 -4.14 25.68 2.39
C GLN A 15 -2.97 25.74 3.39
N VAL A 16 -3.24 26.29 4.58
CA VAL A 16 -2.32 26.23 5.72
C VAL A 16 -2.66 25.04 6.60
N PHE A 17 -1.69 24.19 6.89
CA PHE A 17 -1.79 23.10 7.86
C PHE A 17 -1.03 23.47 9.13
N VAL A 18 -1.72 23.46 10.27
CA VAL A 18 -1.13 23.70 11.59
C VAL A 18 -0.94 22.35 12.27
N VAL A 19 0.29 21.84 12.24
CA VAL A 19 0.63 20.51 12.76
C VAL A 19 1.16 20.63 14.18
N LYS A 20 0.56 19.89 15.11
CA LYS A 20 1.01 19.77 16.50
C LYS A 20 1.43 18.33 16.78
N VAL A 21 2.70 18.13 17.13
CA VAL A 21 3.24 16.84 17.56
C VAL A 21 3.17 16.72 19.09
N GLN A 22 2.60 15.64 19.62
CA GLN A 22 2.47 15.44 21.08
C GLN A 22 2.46 13.96 21.51
N GLN A 23 2.96 13.67 22.72
CA GLN A 23 3.02 12.30 23.29
C GLN A 23 1.65 11.70 23.63
N GLN A 24 0.72 12.53 24.09
CA GLN A 24 -0.69 12.17 24.26
C GLN A 24 -1.53 13.14 23.46
N ALA A 25 -2.41 12.62 22.61
CA ALA A 25 -3.38 13.41 21.88
C ALA A 25 -4.40 14.01 22.86
N SER A 26 -4.08 15.14 23.51
CA SER A 26 -5.07 15.96 24.19
C SER A 26 -5.65 16.94 23.19
N PHE A 27 -6.98 16.85 23.05
CA PHE A 27 -7.77 17.72 22.20
C PHE A 27 -7.95 19.07 22.91
N SER A 28 -7.70 20.15 22.19
CA SER A 28 -8.24 21.47 22.53
C SER A 28 -8.98 21.96 21.30
N GLU A 29 -10.31 22.10 21.40
CA GLU A 29 -11.13 22.68 20.33
C GLU A 29 -10.76 24.16 20.16
N ASP A 30 -9.97 24.45 19.13
CA ASP A 30 -9.73 25.81 18.67
C ASP A 30 -10.69 26.09 17.51
N THR A 31 -11.70 26.92 17.74
CA THR A 31 -12.76 27.24 16.75
C THR A 31 -12.27 28.03 15.54
N SER A 32 -11.00 28.43 15.53
CA SER A 32 -10.35 29.12 14.41
C SER A 32 -9.89 28.19 13.27
N CYS A 33 -9.84 26.86 13.50
CA CYS A 33 -9.33 25.88 12.53
C CYS A 33 -10.34 24.77 12.23
N ALA A 34 -10.28 24.19 11.02
CA ALA A 34 -10.88 22.88 10.76
C ALA A 34 -9.96 21.79 11.33
N TYR A 35 -10.50 20.72 11.92
CA TYR A 35 -9.70 19.74 12.66
C TYR A 35 -9.75 18.35 12.03
N ILE A 36 -8.58 17.72 11.89
CA ILE A 36 -8.46 16.32 11.49
C ILE A 36 -7.63 15.58 12.53
N ASP A 37 -8.28 14.62 13.20
CA ASP A 37 -7.53 13.61 13.94
C ASP A 37 -7.01 12.55 12.97
N LEU A 38 -5.70 12.41 12.91
CA LEU A 38 -5.05 11.34 12.16
C LEU A 38 -4.92 10.05 13.02
N LYS A 39 -5.06 10.14 14.35
CA LYS A 39 -4.90 9.00 15.28
C LYS A 39 -5.93 7.90 15.05
N HIS A 40 -7.18 8.27 14.79
CA HIS A 40 -8.27 7.31 14.55
C HIS A 40 -8.42 6.88 13.09
N LYS A 41 -7.66 7.51 12.17
CA LYS A 41 -7.70 7.18 10.74
C LYS A 41 -6.68 6.14 10.33
N PHE A 42 -5.65 5.94 11.13
CA PHE A 42 -4.65 4.91 10.90
C PHE A 42 -4.90 3.78 11.90
N PRO A 43 -5.69 2.74 11.56
CA PRO A 43 -5.76 1.58 12.41
C PRO A 43 -4.34 1.06 12.66
N SER A 44 -4.07 0.68 13.90
CA SER A 44 -2.90 -0.14 14.22
C SER A 44 -3.12 -1.48 13.51
N TYR A 45 -2.63 -1.60 12.28
CA TYR A 45 -2.66 -2.89 11.59
C TYR A 45 -1.88 -3.86 12.47
N ALA A 46 -2.51 -4.98 12.83
CA ALA A 46 -1.89 -6.01 13.66
C ALA A 46 -0.55 -6.36 13.01
N ALA A 47 0.53 -6.17 13.76
CA ALA A 47 1.90 -6.29 13.32
C ALA A 47 2.13 -7.61 12.54
N ARG A 48 2.03 -7.56 11.21
CA ARG A 48 2.94 -8.37 10.39
C ARG A 48 4.31 -7.75 10.64
N GLU A 49 5.26 -8.53 11.14
CA GLU A 49 6.63 -8.10 11.42
C GLU A 49 7.12 -7.16 10.30
N ASN A 50 7.21 -5.88 10.63
CA ASN A 50 7.30 -4.82 9.64
C ASN A 50 8.77 -4.69 9.20
N LYS A 51 9.18 -5.51 8.22
CA LYS A 51 10.58 -5.63 7.76
C LYS A 51 10.95 -4.69 6.60
N PHE A 52 10.03 -3.84 6.12
CA PHE A 52 10.19 -3.13 4.83
C PHE A 52 10.05 -1.59 4.92
N GLY A 53 10.15 -1.01 6.12
CA GLY A 53 10.24 0.44 6.31
C GLY A 53 8.88 1.18 6.32
N PRO A 54 8.86 2.50 6.01
CA PRO A 54 7.74 3.41 6.29
C PRO A 54 6.41 3.06 5.58
N LEU A 55 6.48 2.28 4.50
CA LEU A 55 5.36 1.89 3.65
C LEU A 55 4.57 0.67 4.12
N GLY A 56 5.11 -0.12 5.06
CA GLY A 56 4.34 -1.26 5.62
C GLY A 56 3.06 -0.83 6.35
N LEU A 57 2.83 0.48 6.48
CA LEU A 57 1.75 1.10 7.25
C LEU A 57 1.01 2.24 6.52
N PHE A 58 1.31 2.53 5.25
CA PHE A 58 0.64 3.62 4.51
C PHE A 58 0.42 3.29 3.02
N ASN A 59 -0.73 2.69 2.70
CA ASN A 59 -1.05 2.22 1.34
C ASN A 59 -1.83 3.26 0.50
N LEU A 60 -2.02 2.99 -0.80
CA LEU A 60 -2.73 3.91 -1.71
C LEU A 60 -4.16 4.24 -1.26
N GLY A 61 -4.87 3.31 -0.62
CA GLY A 61 -6.21 3.56 -0.05
C GLY A 61 -6.18 4.57 1.09
N GLU A 62 -5.19 4.50 1.97
CA GLU A 62 -5.01 5.46 3.07
C GLU A 62 -4.55 6.83 2.56
N ILE A 63 -3.71 6.85 1.52
CA ILE A 63 -3.34 8.08 0.82
C ILE A 63 -4.59 8.74 0.22
N PHE A 64 -5.42 7.96 -0.49
CA PHE A 64 -6.66 8.45 -1.07
C PHE A 64 -7.60 9.06 -0.02
N ASP A 65 -7.83 8.35 1.09
CA ASP A 65 -8.71 8.84 2.17
C ASP A 65 -8.18 10.11 2.82
N SER A 66 -6.85 10.20 3.00
CA SER A 66 -6.20 11.40 3.53
C SER A 66 -6.40 12.59 2.59
N CYS A 67 -6.11 12.41 1.30
CA CYS A 67 -6.29 13.46 0.29
C CYS A 67 -7.75 13.91 0.18
N LYS A 68 -8.69 12.96 0.16
CA LYS A 68 -10.14 13.23 0.14
C LYS A 68 -10.57 14.03 1.37
N SER A 69 -10.06 13.66 2.55
CA SER A 69 -10.36 14.39 3.79
C SER A 69 -9.77 15.80 3.82
N PHE A 70 -8.53 15.99 3.37
CA PHE A 70 -7.91 17.31 3.32
C PHE A 70 -8.67 18.23 2.36
N LYS A 71 -9.02 17.71 1.17
CA LYS A 71 -9.82 18.46 0.20
C LYS A 71 -11.20 18.84 0.74
N ALA A 72 -11.88 17.92 1.43
CA ALA A 72 -13.21 18.17 1.99
C ALA A 72 -13.22 19.25 3.10
N GLN A 73 -12.07 19.48 3.74
CA GLN A 73 -11.92 20.48 4.80
C GLN A 73 -11.16 21.72 4.35
N ALA A 74 -10.77 21.79 3.08
CA ALA A 74 -10.07 22.93 2.52
C ALA A 74 -10.99 24.15 2.55
N THR A 75 -10.55 25.20 3.24
CA THR A 75 -11.27 26.47 3.41
C THR A 75 -10.24 27.60 3.52
N ASP A 76 -10.70 28.85 3.63
CA ASP A 76 -9.80 29.98 3.94
C ASP A 76 -9.17 29.89 5.34
N LYS A 77 -9.67 29.01 6.21
CA LYS A 77 -9.13 28.78 7.56
C LYS A 77 -8.05 27.70 7.55
N PRO A 78 -7.05 27.78 8.44
CA PRO A 78 -6.07 26.71 8.59
C PRO A 78 -6.71 25.37 9.00
N ILE A 79 -6.10 24.26 8.57
CA ILE A 79 -6.44 22.90 9.00
C ILE A 79 -5.47 22.50 10.12
N ALA A 80 -6.00 22.24 11.31
CA ALA A 80 -5.23 21.75 12.44
C ALA A 80 -5.08 20.22 12.37
N LEU A 81 -3.85 19.73 12.44
CA LEU A 81 -3.50 18.31 12.49
C LEU A 81 -2.80 18.00 13.82
N THR A 82 -3.30 17.00 14.53
CA THR A 82 -2.61 16.44 15.69
C THR A 82 -1.93 15.14 15.30
N VAL A 83 -0.63 15.04 15.59
CA VAL A 83 0.19 13.86 15.26
C VAL A 83 0.84 13.34 16.53
N SER A 84 0.83 12.03 16.74
CA SER A 84 1.57 11.39 17.83
C SER A 84 3.08 11.62 17.63
N SER A 85 3.85 11.76 18.71
CA SER A 85 5.31 11.88 18.64
C SER A 85 6.03 10.59 18.23
N GLU A 86 5.29 9.50 18.00
CA GLU A 86 5.83 8.24 17.46
C GLU A 86 6.28 8.41 16.00
N SER A 87 7.46 7.90 15.66
CA SER A 87 8.06 8.05 14.32
C SER A 87 7.11 7.58 13.21
N ASP A 88 6.42 6.45 13.36
CA ASP A 88 5.46 5.93 12.38
C ASP A 88 4.29 6.89 12.13
N SER A 89 3.78 7.52 13.19
CA SER A 89 2.70 8.51 13.08
C SER A 89 3.15 9.76 12.34
N ILE A 90 4.39 10.22 12.59
CA ILE A 90 4.96 11.37 11.90
C ILE A 90 5.21 11.02 10.42
N ILE A 91 5.77 9.86 10.12
CA ILE A 91 6.02 9.37 8.76
C ILE A 91 4.70 9.31 7.97
N LYS A 92 3.63 8.74 8.53
CA LYS A 92 2.30 8.72 7.88
C LYS A 92 1.78 10.12 7.59
N ALA A 93 1.92 11.04 8.55
CA ALA A 93 1.48 12.43 8.35
C ALA A 93 2.30 13.12 7.24
N VAL A 94 3.62 12.93 7.21
CA VAL A 94 4.51 13.45 6.16
C VAL A 94 4.13 12.88 4.79
N LEU A 95 3.92 11.57 4.68
CA LEU A 95 3.50 10.92 3.44
C LEU A 95 2.12 11.41 2.98
N ALA A 96 1.15 11.54 3.90
CA ALA A 96 -0.19 12.03 3.59
C ALA A 96 -0.16 13.47 3.05
N LEU A 97 0.59 14.36 3.69
CA LEU A 97 0.73 15.76 3.28
C LEU A 97 1.51 15.91 1.97
N GLY A 98 2.60 15.16 1.80
CA GLY A 98 3.38 15.14 0.57
C GLY A 98 2.55 14.60 -0.60
N ALA A 99 1.80 13.52 -0.37
CA ALA A 99 0.90 12.96 -1.37
C ALA A 99 -0.23 13.92 -1.74
N TYR A 100 -0.79 14.65 -0.77
CA TYR A 100 -1.80 15.67 -1.05
C TYR A 100 -1.24 16.78 -1.95
N SER A 101 -0.02 17.25 -1.66
CA SER A 101 0.68 18.23 -2.51
C SER A 101 0.82 17.72 -3.96
N ILE A 102 1.33 16.48 -4.13
CA ILE A 102 1.56 15.90 -5.46
C ILE A 102 0.24 15.61 -6.19
N VAL A 103 -0.65 14.85 -5.56
CA VAL A 103 -1.83 14.31 -6.24
C VAL A 103 -2.89 15.37 -6.41
N HIS A 104 -3.23 16.11 -5.34
CA HIS A 104 -4.32 17.06 -5.39
C HIS A 104 -3.89 18.41 -5.98
N CYS A 105 -2.74 18.93 -5.55
CA CYS A 105 -2.30 20.25 -6.00
C CYS A 105 -1.38 20.25 -7.20
N ASN A 106 -1.05 19.05 -7.72
CA ASN A 106 -0.25 18.91 -8.93
C ASN A 106 1.13 19.54 -8.85
N THR A 107 1.77 19.43 -7.68
CA THR A 107 3.15 19.91 -7.47
C THR A 107 4.19 18.85 -7.87
N ASP A 108 5.42 19.30 -8.11
CA ASP A 108 6.56 18.41 -8.28
C ASP A 108 7.12 17.92 -6.94
N LEU A 109 8.05 16.97 -7.02
CA LEU A 109 8.67 16.36 -5.84
C LEU A 109 9.42 17.37 -4.97
N ALA A 110 10.11 18.35 -5.56
CA ALA A 110 10.90 19.32 -4.81
C ALA A 110 10.01 20.25 -3.98
N VAL A 111 8.90 20.71 -4.55
CA VAL A 111 7.89 21.51 -3.86
C VAL A 111 7.23 20.69 -2.75
N ALA A 112 6.79 19.47 -3.03
CA ALA A 112 6.15 18.61 -2.03
C ALA A 112 7.08 18.33 -0.84
N MET A 113 8.36 17.99 -1.11
CA MET A 113 9.38 17.78 -0.07
C MET A 113 9.66 19.06 0.73
N GLY A 114 9.74 20.22 0.06
CA GLY A 114 9.93 21.51 0.72
C GLY A 114 8.81 21.85 1.70
N CYS A 115 7.55 21.59 1.33
CA CYS A 115 6.39 21.83 2.19
C CYS A 115 6.39 20.98 3.47
N ILE A 116 6.85 19.72 3.39
CA ILE A 116 6.82 18.77 4.51
C ILE A 116 8.13 18.72 5.31
N GLN A 117 9.20 19.38 4.85
CA GLN A 117 10.51 19.38 5.48
C GLN A 117 10.51 19.76 6.97
N PRO A 118 9.72 20.74 7.45
CA PRO A 118 9.68 21.06 8.88
C PRO A 118 9.24 19.86 9.73
N LEU A 119 8.19 19.14 9.29
CA LEU A 119 7.68 17.97 9.99
C LEU A 119 8.62 16.75 9.85
N LEU A 120 9.23 16.57 8.68
CA LEU A 120 10.22 15.52 8.45
C LEU A 120 11.45 15.67 9.37
N SER A 121 11.84 16.91 9.69
CA SER A 121 12.98 17.18 10.56
C SER A 121 12.77 16.72 12.01
N GLU A 122 11.52 16.59 12.47
CA GLU A 122 11.18 16.06 13.81
C GLU A 122 11.55 14.58 13.95
N ILE A 123 11.51 13.81 12.86
CA ILE A 123 11.91 12.39 12.85
C ILE A 123 13.43 12.28 13.03
N SER A 124 14.21 13.12 12.33
CA SER A 124 15.67 13.13 12.42
C SER A 124 16.21 13.54 13.79
N SER A 125 15.44 14.23 14.61
CA SER A 125 15.81 14.61 15.97
C SER A 125 15.48 13.58 17.05
N ASN A 126 14.64 12.57 16.75
CA ASN A 126 14.24 11.55 17.72
C ASN A 126 15.21 10.35 17.66
N SER A 127 16.00 10.17 18.72
CA SER A 127 17.04 9.11 18.84
C SER A 127 16.49 7.68 18.99
N SER A 128 15.17 7.50 19.03
CA SER A 128 14.48 6.20 19.07
C SER A 128 14.10 5.75 17.67
N ASP A 129 15.03 5.94 16.74
CA ASP A 129 14.79 5.83 15.33
C ASP A 129 14.67 4.36 14.89
N PRO A 130 13.48 3.86 14.51
CA PRO A 130 13.34 2.48 14.02
C PRO A 130 14.09 2.24 12.70
N ARG A 131 14.60 3.31 12.05
CA ARG A 131 15.52 3.26 10.91
C ARG A 131 16.89 2.65 11.24
N ASN A 132 17.21 2.46 12.52
CA ASN A 132 18.48 1.87 12.98
C ASN A 132 18.37 0.36 13.19
N THR A 133 17.77 -0.34 12.23
CA THR A 133 17.74 -1.82 12.19
C THR A 133 18.70 -2.32 11.11
N GLU A 134 19.29 -3.49 11.32
CA GLU A 134 20.43 -4.05 10.56
C GLU A 134 20.20 -4.32 9.05
N SER A 135 19.06 -3.88 8.48
CA SER A 135 18.74 -4.02 7.05
C SER A 135 19.30 -2.85 6.23
N ASN A 136 20.30 -3.12 5.40
CA ASN A 136 21.06 -2.15 4.59
C ASN A 136 20.31 -1.42 3.45
N VAL A 137 18.98 -1.50 3.34
CA VAL A 137 18.21 -0.81 2.29
C VAL A 137 16.88 -0.33 2.87
N GLU A 138 16.78 0.96 3.18
CA GLU A 138 15.54 1.57 3.66
C GLU A 138 15.00 2.59 2.64
N LEU A 139 13.75 2.39 2.23
CA LEU A 139 13.02 3.31 1.34
C LEU A 139 12.77 4.64 2.06
N GLN A 140 13.23 5.74 1.48
CA GLN A 140 13.04 7.07 2.04
C GLN A 140 11.66 7.64 1.67
N VAL A 141 11.16 8.59 2.47
CA VAL A 141 9.93 9.34 2.16
C VAL A 141 9.98 9.94 0.75
N GLN A 142 11.14 10.49 0.36
CA GLN A 142 11.35 11.05 -0.96
C GLN A 142 11.17 10.01 -2.07
N ASP A 143 11.67 8.78 -1.89
CA ASP A 143 11.52 7.69 -2.88
C ASP A 143 10.04 7.29 -3.01
N CYS A 144 9.32 7.22 -1.89
CA CYS A 144 7.89 6.91 -1.87
C CYS A 144 7.08 7.97 -2.63
N LEU A 145 7.35 9.25 -2.39
CA LEU A 145 6.67 10.36 -3.07
C LEU A 145 7.08 10.46 -4.55
N ALA A 146 8.33 10.14 -4.89
CA ALA A 146 8.77 10.04 -6.27
C ALA A 146 8.03 8.92 -7.03
N GLY A 147 7.88 7.75 -6.40
CA GLY A 147 7.09 6.65 -6.92
C GLY A 147 5.62 7.04 -7.13
N LEU A 148 5.00 7.71 -6.15
CA LEU A 148 3.64 8.21 -6.28
C LEU A 148 3.50 9.25 -7.40
N LEU A 149 4.44 10.19 -7.53
CA LEU A 149 4.44 11.17 -8.62
C LEU A 149 4.54 10.49 -9.99
N LYS A 150 5.41 9.47 -10.12
CA LYS A 150 5.51 8.67 -11.34
C LYS A 150 4.21 7.94 -11.63
N ALA A 151 3.63 7.24 -10.65
CA ALA A 151 2.35 6.54 -10.77
C ALA A 151 1.21 7.49 -11.19
N LYS A 152 1.16 8.69 -10.61
CA LYS A 152 0.21 9.74 -11.02
C LYS A 152 0.45 10.17 -12.47
N THR A 153 1.70 10.41 -12.86
CA THR A 153 2.07 10.89 -14.20
C THR A 153 1.66 9.90 -15.30
N ILE A 154 1.72 8.59 -15.01
CA ILE A 154 1.29 7.54 -15.93
C ILE A 154 -0.19 7.13 -15.74
N GLY A 155 -0.94 7.83 -14.88
CA GLY A 155 -2.38 7.66 -14.68
C GLY A 155 -2.80 6.55 -13.70
N TRP A 156 -1.88 5.88 -13.02
CA TRP A 156 -2.20 4.79 -12.08
C TRP A 156 -2.71 5.29 -10.72
N ALA A 157 -2.27 6.48 -10.29
CA ALA A 157 -2.67 7.11 -9.05
C ALA A 157 -3.43 8.41 -9.30
N ASP A 158 -4.38 8.39 -10.24
CA ASP A 158 -5.27 9.52 -10.51
C ASP A 158 -6.54 9.45 -9.66
N PHE A 159 -6.50 10.16 -8.52
CA PHE A 159 -7.61 10.25 -7.58
C PHE A 159 -8.66 11.32 -7.97
N VAL A 160 -8.44 12.07 -9.05
CA VAL A 160 -9.28 13.22 -9.41
C VAL A 160 -10.19 12.88 -10.58
N PHE A 161 -9.69 12.22 -11.62
CA PHE A 161 -10.45 11.94 -12.83
C PHE A 161 -10.86 10.47 -13.00
N GLY A 162 -10.80 9.69 -11.92
CA GLY A 162 -11.34 8.33 -11.88
C GLY A 162 -10.38 7.25 -12.40
N GLY A 163 -9.08 7.50 -12.41
CA GLY A 163 -8.07 6.48 -12.73
C GLY A 163 -7.77 5.51 -11.59
N PHE A 164 -8.38 5.69 -10.41
CA PHE A 164 -8.23 4.82 -9.25
C PHE A 164 -9.59 4.60 -8.55
N ASP A 165 -10.06 3.36 -8.52
CA ASP A 165 -11.23 2.95 -7.75
C ASP A 165 -10.81 2.56 -6.32
N ALA A 166 -11.00 3.49 -5.38
CA ALA A 166 -10.63 3.29 -3.99
C ALA A 166 -11.50 2.26 -3.27
N ASP A 167 -12.76 2.09 -3.69
CA ASP A 167 -13.69 1.16 -3.05
C ASP A 167 -13.36 -0.27 -3.49
N GLU A 168 -13.11 -0.49 -4.79
CA GLU A 168 -12.62 -1.76 -5.32
C GLU A 168 -11.25 -2.14 -4.75
N TYR A 169 -10.29 -1.19 -4.74
CA TYR A 169 -8.95 -1.41 -4.18
C TYR A 169 -9.01 -1.91 -2.73
N LYS A 170 -9.83 -1.27 -1.88
CA LYS A 170 -9.98 -1.68 -0.47
C LYS A 170 -10.77 -2.96 -0.33
N HIS A 171 -11.76 -3.18 -1.19
CA HIS A 171 -12.56 -4.39 -1.18
C HIS A 171 -11.68 -5.61 -1.51
N LEU A 172 -10.96 -5.60 -2.62
CA LEU A 172 -10.10 -6.72 -3.06
C LEU A 172 -8.86 -6.87 -2.17
N GLY A 173 -8.29 -5.76 -1.69
CA GLY A 173 -7.16 -5.78 -0.75
C GLY A 173 -7.52 -6.30 0.64
N CYS A 174 -8.80 -6.45 0.98
CA CYS A 174 -9.21 -6.99 2.26
C CYS A 174 -8.87 -8.50 2.35
N PRO A 175 -8.17 -8.95 3.42
CA PRO A 175 -7.87 -10.37 3.62
C PRO A 175 -9.07 -11.29 3.82
N LEU A 176 -10.27 -10.72 3.97
CA LEU A 176 -11.54 -11.44 4.08
C LEU A 176 -12.29 -11.54 2.74
N ASN A 177 -11.80 -10.86 1.69
CA ASN A 177 -12.41 -10.83 0.37
C ASN A 177 -11.51 -11.45 -0.71
N ALA A 178 -10.22 -11.11 -0.77
CA ALA A 178 -9.28 -11.71 -1.72
C ALA A 178 -7.79 -11.58 -1.32
N ASP A 179 -7.41 -10.56 -0.54
CA ASP A 179 -6.00 -10.18 -0.31
C ASP A 179 -5.25 -10.01 -1.65
N LEU A 180 -5.86 -9.23 -2.54
CA LEU A 180 -5.49 -9.05 -3.94
C LEU A 180 -5.26 -7.56 -4.26
N HIS A 181 -4.15 -7.27 -4.93
CA HIS A 181 -3.80 -5.94 -5.41
C HIS A 181 -3.38 -5.97 -6.86
N GLU A 182 -3.99 -5.11 -7.68
CA GLU A 182 -3.47 -4.80 -9.01
C GLU A 182 -2.27 -3.86 -8.88
N ILE A 183 -1.10 -4.33 -9.32
CA ILE A 183 0.16 -3.59 -9.24
C ILE A 183 0.41 -2.78 -10.52
N VAL A 184 0.07 -3.37 -11.67
CA VAL A 184 0.10 -2.70 -12.98
C VAL A 184 -1.30 -2.81 -13.58
N PRO A 185 -2.03 -1.69 -13.75
CA PRO A 185 -3.39 -1.67 -14.28
C PRO A 185 -3.56 -2.45 -15.58
N GLY A 186 -4.55 -3.34 -15.61
CA GLY A 186 -4.88 -4.25 -16.70
C GLY A 186 -3.85 -5.34 -16.98
N LYS A 187 -2.82 -5.49 -16.13
CA LYS A 187 -1.65 -6.33 -16.50
C LYS A 187 -1.10 -7.23 -15.43
N LEU A 188 -0.88 -6.73 -14.22
CA LEU A 188 -0.18 -7.48 -13.20
C LEU A 188 -0.87 -7.37 -11.86
N ILE A 189 -1.28 -8.51 -11.33
CA ILE A 189 -1.94 -8.64 -10.05
C ILE A 189 -1.03 -9.45 -9.11
N ILE A 190 -0.97 -9.05 -7.84
CA ILE A 190 -0.44 -9.88 -6.76
C ILE A 190 -1.62 -10.28 -5.88
N MET A 191 -1.72 -11.56 -5.56
CA MET A 191 -2.77 -12.08 -4.70
C MET A 191 -2.23 -13.09 -3.69
N ARG A 192 -3.00 -13.34 -2.64
CA ARG A 192 -2.76 -14.47 -1.75
C ARG A 192 -2.93 -15.80 -2.50
N GLY A 193 -2.08 -16.77 -2.16
CA GLY A 193 -2.15 -18.12 -2.73
C GLY A 193 -3.46 -18.84 -2.39
N PRO A 194 -4.10 -19.51 -3.36
CA PRO A 194 -5.26 -20.36 -3.10
C PRO A 194 -4.92 -21.58 -2.25
N ARG A 195 -5.96 -22.25 -1.74
CA ARG A 195 -5.85 -23.50 -1.00
C ARG A 195 -6.93 -24.50 -1.40
N ASP A 196 -6.61 -25.78 -1.34
CA ASP A 196 -7.63 -26.82 -1.29
C ASP A 196 -8.38 -26.73 0.05
N LEU A 197 -9.70 -26.63 -0.03
CA LEU A 197 -10.57 -26.46 1.13
C LEU A 197 -11.42 -27.71 1.36
N PRO A 198 -11.73 -28.03 2.63
CA PRO A 198 -12.49 -29.22 2.95
C PRO A 198 -13.90 -29.19 2.33
N SER A 199 -14.38 -30.35 1.92
CA SER A 199 -15.77 -30.56 1.48
C SER A 199 -16.21 -29.67 0.29
N GLY A 200 -15.28 -29.23 -0.54
CA GLY A 200 -15.58 -28.38 -1.71
C GLY A 200 -16.01 -26.96 -1.35
N ALA A 201 -15.70 -26.48 -0.13
CA ALA A 201 -15.92 -25.10 0.23
C ALA A 201 -15.13 -24.15 -0.69
N THR A 202 -15.72 -23.01 -1.05
CA THR A 202 -15.04 -22.02 -1.89
C THR A 202 -14.21 -21.03 -1.08
N TRP A 203 -14.49 -20.91 0.22
CA TRP A 203 -13.75 -20.11 1.18
C TRP A 203 -13.84 -20.67 2.60
N LEU A 204 -12.88 -20.32 3.46
CA LEU A 204 -12.85 -20.70 4.87
C LEU A 204 -12.18 -19.62 5.74
N ASP A 205 -12.85 -19.20 6.81
CA ASP A 205 -12.27 -18.28 7.77
C ASP A 205 -11.21 -18.97 8.64
N THR A 206 -10.04 -18.34 8.77
CA THR A 206 -9.07 -18.73 9.80
C THR A 206 -9.56 -18.17 11.13
N VAL A 207 -9.70 -19.00 12.16
CA VAL A 207 -10.03 -18.52 13.52
C VAL A 207 -8.85 -18.80 14.44
N HIS A 208 -8.32 -17.74 15.04
CA HIS A 208 -7.23 -17.84 16.01
C HIS A 208 -7.73 -18.40 17.35
N ALA A 209 -6.81 -18.94 18.16
CA ALA A 209 -7.13 -19.51 19.46
C ALA A 209 -7.79 -18.53 20.43
N ASP A 210 -7.61 -17.22 20.23
CA ASP A 210 -8.22 -16.13 20.99
C ASP A 210 -9.59 -15.69 20.46
N GLY A 211 -10.14 -16.39 19.45
CA GLY A 211 -11.44 -16.10 18.85
C GLY A 211 -11.42 -15.01 17.78
N ARG A 212 -10.25 -14.43 17.45
CA ARG A 212 -10.14 -13.45 16.37
C ARG A 212 -10.22 -14.15 15.01
N ILE A 213 -10.93 -13.52 14.07
CA ILE A 213 -10.95 -13.96 12.68
C ILE A 213 -9.66 -13.47 12.01
N GLY A 214 -8.86 -14.43 11.58
CA GLY A 214 -7.69 -14.23 10.74
C GLY A 214 -8.03 -14.15 9.25
N PRO A 215 -7.02 -14.07 8.38
CA PRO A 215 -7.21 -13.99 6.94
C PRO A 215 -8.00 -15.20 6.38
N ARG A 216 -8.92 -14.97 5.45
CA ARG A 216 -9.76 -16.02 4.82
C ARG A 216 -9.00 -16.75 3.73
N ASP A 217 -9.04 -18.07 3.75
CA ASP A 217 -8.51 -18.90 2.67
C ASP A 217 -9.57 -19.08 1.59
N PHE A 218 -9.13 -19.14 0.34
CA PHE A 218 -10.00 -19.23 -0.84
C PHE A 218 -9.54 -20.36 -1.76
N SER A 219 -10.51 -21.04 -2.35
CA SER A 219 -10.28 -22.06 -3.37
C SER A 219 -9.84 -21.45 -4.72
N PRO A 220 -9.21 -22.23 -5.60
CA PRO A 220 -8.94 -21.82 -6.98
C PRO A 220 -10.19 -21.37 -7.74
N THR A 221 -11.31 -22.09 -7.61
CA THR A 221 -12.58 -21.76 -8.25
C THR A 221 -13.11 -20.39 -7.79
N HIS A 222 -12.99 -20.07 -6.51
CA HIS A 222 -13.39 -18.74 -6.00
C HIS A 222 -12.56 -17.62 -6.62
N PHE A 223 -11.23 -17.80 -6.67
CA PHE A 223 -10.38 -16.81 -7.33
C PHE A 223 -10.68 -16.73 -8.83
N ALA A 224 -10.96 -17.84 -9.50
CA ALA A 224 -11.25 -17.84 -10.94
C ALA A 224 -12.38 -16.87 -11.31
N ASP A 225 -13.46 -16.80 -10.53
CA ASP A 225 -14.57 -15.86 -10.74
C ASP A 225 -14.13 -14.40 -10.69
N ILE A 226 -13.23 -14.06 -9.76
CA ILE A 226 -12.67 -12.71 -9.61
C ILE A 226 -11.70 -12.42 -10.77
N LEU A 227 -10.79 -13.36 -11.04
CA LEU A 227 -9.72 -13.21 -12.02
C LEU A 227 -10.26 -13.10 -13.46
N GLN A 228 -11.38 -13.76 -13.79
CA GLN A 228 -12.06 -13.58 -15.07
C GLN A 228 -12.56 -12.15 -15.27
N GLN A 229 -13.12 -11.51 -14.23
CA GLN A 229 -13.58 -10.13 -14.29
C GLN A 229 -12.41 -9.16 -14.51
N LEU A 230 -11.23 -9.50 -13.97
CA LEU A 230 -9.98 -8.76 -14.16
C LEU A 230 -9.22 -9.16 -15.45
N ASN A 231 -9.84 -9.92 -16.35
CA ASN A 231 -9.26 -10.38 -17.62
C ASN A 231 -7.90 -11.08 -17.46
N VAL A 232 -7.75 -11.86 -16.39
CA VAL A 232 -6.56 -12.64 -16.13
C VAL A 232 -6.55 -13.89 -16.99
N GLN A 233 -5.42 -14.14 -17.65
CA GLN A 233 -5.22 -15.29 -18.54
C GLN A 233 -4.30 -16.35 -17.96
N ALA A 234 -3.47 -15.97 -16.97
CA ALA A 234 -2.60 -16.90 -16.30
C ALA A 234 -2.40 -16.55 -14.82
N VAL A 235 -2.39 -17.58 -13.98
CA VAL A 235 -1.90 -17.55 -12.61
C VAL A 235 -0.46 -18.05 -12.62
N VAL A 236 0.46 -17.22 -12.13
CA VAL A 236 1.87 -17.52 -11.97
C VAL A 236 2.13 -17.86 -10.50
N GLN A 237 2.46 -19.12 -10.26
CA GLN A 237 2.75 -19.64 -8.93
C GLN A 237 4.24 -19.50 -8.61
N CYS A 238 4.53 -18.90 -7.46
CA CYS A 238 5.89 -18.69 -6.96
C CYS A 238 6.15 -19.40 -5.61
N SER A 239 5.49 -20.53 -5.36
CA SER A 239 5.67 -21.34 -4.15
C SER A 239 5.29 -22.79 -4.38
N THR A 240 5.52 -23.64 -3.39
CA THR A 240 4.93 -24.98 -3.36
C THR A 240 3.40 -24.88 -3.48
N PRO A 241 2.76 -25.68 -4.35
CA PRO A 241 1.31 -25.66 -4.51
C PRO A 241 0.63 -26.16 -3.25
N LEU A 242 -0.43 -25.47 -2.83
CA LEU A 242 -1.31 -25.86 -1.73
C LEU A 242 -2.75 -26.10 -2.21
N TYR A 243 -2.92 -26.21 -3.53
CA TYR A 243 -4.20 -26.33 -4.21
C TYR A 243 -4.05 -27.13 -5.51
N ASP A 244 -5.16 -27.70 -5.99
CA ASP A 244 -5.29 -28.28 -7.33
C ASP A 244 -5.65 -27.21 -8.38
N SER A 245 -4.93 -27.16 -9.51
CA SER A 245 -5.10 -26.09 -10.53
C SER A 245 -6.41 -26.19 -11.31
N HIS A 246 -7.14 -27.30 -11.18
CA HIS A 246 -8.34 -27.60 -11.96
C HIS A 246 -9.36 -26.46 -11.99
N GLY A 247 -9.64 -25.81 -10.85
CA GLY A 247 -10.60 -24.71 -10.78
C GLY A 247 -10.22 -23.47 -11.63
N PHE A 248 -8.91 -23.22 -11.83
CA PHE A 248 -8.46 -22.18 -12.77
C PHE A 248 -8.55 -22.65 -14.22
N GLU A 249 -8.15 -23.91 -14.48
CA GLU A 249 -8.12 -24.47 -15.83
C GLU A 249 -9.53 -24.59 -16.43
N GLU A 250 -10.52 -25.00 -15.65
CA GLU A 250 -11.93 -25.02 -16.06
C GLU A 250 -12.45 -23.63 -16.42
N ALA A 251 -11.94 -22.59 -15.76
CA ALA A 251 -12.25 -21.20 -16.05
C ALA A 251 -11.43 -20.61 -17.23
N GLY A 252 -10.59 -21.42 -17.88
CA GLY A 252 -9.74 -20.99 -19.00
C GLY A 252 -8.51 -20.18 -18.58
N ILE A 253 -8.14 -20.22 -17.30
CA ILE A 253 -6.97 -19.52 -16.75
C ILE A 253 -5.82 -20.53 -16.64
N ALA A 254 -4.73 -20.27 -17.35
CA ALA A 254 -3.55 -21.14 -17.31
C ALA A 254 -2.84 -21.02 -15.96
N VAL A 255 -2.34 -22.14 -15.41
CA VAL A 255 -1.47 -22.10 -14.23
C VAL A 255 -0.03 -22.38 -14.65
N VAL A 256 0.88 -21.49 -14.28
CA VAL A 256 2.31 -21.61 -14.59
C VAL A 256 3.12 -21.64 -13.30
N ASP A 257 3.79 -22.76 -13.06
CA ASP A 257 4.77 -22.86 -12.00
C ASP A 257 6.13 -22.30 -12.47
N LEU A 258 6.69 -21.37 -11.69
CA LEU A 258 8.04 -20.84 -11.89
C LEU A 258 9.11 -21.61 -11.09
N CYS A 259 8.72 -22.65 -10.36
CA CYS A 259 9.59 -23.52 -9.56
C CYS A 259 10.45 -22.72 -8.58
N CYS A 260 9.78 -21.81 -7.87
CA CYS A 260 10.43 -20.88 -6.97
C CYS A 260 10.84 -21.57 -5.67
N GLU A 261 12.14 -21.65 -5.39
CA GLU A 261 12.69 -22.34 -4.22
C GLU A 261 13.45 -21.38 -3.30
N GLY A 262 13.02 -21.31 -2.03
CA GLY A 262 13.71 -20.59 -0.95
C GLY A 262 13.52 -19.07 -0.96
N ASP A 263 14.31 -18.39 -0.11
CA ASP A 263 14.22 -16.94 0.13
C ASP A 263 15.27 -16.12 -0.64
N SER A 264 15.96 -16.73 -1.60
CA SER A 264 16.95 -16.04 -2.45
C SER A 264 16.27 -15.21 -3.54
N PRO A 265 16.92 -14.16 -4.08
CA PRO A 265 16.40 -13.45 -5.25
C PRO A 265 16.16 -14.40 -6.44
N PRO A 266 15.12 -14.17 -7.27
CA PRO A 266 14.81 -15.03 -8.40
C PRO A 266 15.97 -15.06 -9.41
N PRO A 267 16.40 -16.25 -9.87
CA PRO A 267 17.37 -16.39 -10.95
C PRO A 267 16.96 -15.68 -12.24
N VAL A 268 17.94 -15.30 -13.06
CA VAL A 268 17.71 -14.53 -14.31
C VAL A 268 16.83 -15.28 -15.31
N ASP A 269 16.93 -16.59 -15.38
CA ASP A 269 16.10 -17.45 -16.23
C ASP A 269 14.64 -17.50 -15.75
N VAL A 270 14.41 -17.57 -14.44
CA VAL A 270 13.06 -17.44 -13.85
C VAL A 270 12.46 -16.07 -14.16
N LEU A 271 13.23 -15.00 -13.97
CA LEU A 271 12.81 -13.65 -14.32
C LEU A 271 12.48 -13.54 -15.82
N SER A 272 13.34 -14.06 -16.68
CA SER A 272 13.14 -14.03 -18.13
C SER A 272 11.87 -14.78 -18.54
N LYS A 273 11.60 -15.93 -17.92
CA LYS A 273 10.36 -16.69 -18.12
C LYS A 273 9.14 -15.89 -17.67
N PHE A 274 9.19 -15.28 -16.49
CA PHE A 274 8.10 -14.42 -15.98
C PHE A 274 7.80 -13.25 -16.92
N ILE A 275 8.83 -12.48 -17.30
CA ILE A 275 8.69 -11.35 -18.22
C ILE A 275 8.13 -11.80 -19.57
N ALA A 276 8.62 -12.92 -20.14
CA ALA A 276 8.11 -13.45 -21.39
C ALA A 276 6.63 -13.86 -21.32
N ILE A 277 6.19 -14.45 -20.20
CA ILE A 277 4.76 -14.77 -19.98
C ILE A 277 3.93 -13.49 -19.94
N ALA A 278 4.37 -12.51 -19.15
CA ALA A 278 3.70 -11.23 -19.02
C ALA A 278 3.60 -10.52 -20.38
N GLU A 279 4.67 -10.43 -21.15
CA GLU A 279 4.67 -9.72 -22.45
C GLU A 279 3.86 -10.44 -23.54
N ARG A 280 3.79 -11.77 -23.50
CA ARG A 280 3.10 -12.56 -24.53
C ARG A 280 1.58 -12.54 -24.39
N LEU A 281 1.07 -12.53 -23.17
CA LEU A 281 -0.37 -12.62 -22.91
C LEU A 281 -1.04 -11.25 -23.14
N PRO A 282 -2.12 -11.16 -23.93
CA PRO A 282 -2.85 -9.90 -24.11
C PRO A 282 -3.61 -9.47 -22.86
N GLY A 283 -4.01 -10.41 -22.00
CA GLY A 283 -4.67 -10.12 -20.71
C GLY A 283 -3.69 -9.94 -19.55
N ALA A 284 -4.28 -9.84 -18.36
CA ALA A 284 -3.54 -9.74 -17.10
C ALA A 284 -2.97 -11.09 -16.67
N ILE A 285 -1.98 -11.03 -15.78
CA ILE A 285 -1.47 -12.19 -15.06
C ILE A 285 -1.59 -11.95 -13.55
N ALA A 286 -1.95 -12.99 -12.80
CA ALA A 286 -2.01 -12.95 -11.35
C ALA A 286 -0.85 -13.76 -10.77
N VAL A 287 -0.06 -13.15 -9.90
CA VAL A 287 1.10 -13.78 -9.26
C VAL A 287 0.79 -14.02 -7.80
N HIS A 288 0.99 -15.24 -7.33
CA HIS A 288 0.95 -15.55 -5.91
C HIS A 288 2.24 -16.27 -5.50
N GLY A 289 2.58 -16.17 -4.22
CA GLY A 289 3.71 -16.86 -3.62
C GLY A 289 3.33 -17.42 -2.26
N GLY A 290 4.34 -17.79 -1.48
CA GLY A 290 4.16 -18.25 -0.10
C GLY A 290 3.70 -17.14 0.85
N ALA A 291 4.03 -17.27 2.14
CA ALA A 291 3.70 -16.23 3.12
C ALA A 291 4.58 -14.98 2.94
N GLY A 292 4.17 -14.05 2.06
CA GLY A 292 4.77 -12.72 1.90
C GLY A 292 5.16 -12.36 0.46
N PRO A 293 5.47 -11.09 0.18
CA PRO A 293 5.71 -10.59 -1.17
C PRO A 293 7.05 -11.00 -1.78
N GLY A 294 7.82 -11.92 -1.18
CA GLY A 294 9.23 -12.17 -1.49
C GLY A 294 9.54 -12.22 -3.00
N TRP A 295 9.01 -13.20 -3.72
CA TRP A 295 9.21 -13.30 -5.16
C TRP A 295 8.15 -12.55 -5.95
N SER A 296 6.87 -12.60 -5.55
CA SER A 296 5.78 -11.92 -6.29
C SER A 296 6.01 -10.42 -6.40
N GLY A 297 6.42 -9.76 -5.31
CA GLY A 297 6.78 -8.35 -5.27
C GLY A 297 8.06 -8.05 -6.02
N THR A 298 9.08 -8.91 -5.94
CA THR A 298 10.33 -8.74 -6.70
C THR A 298 10.09 -8.83 -8.22
N LEU A 299 9.34 -9.83 -8.67
CA LEU A 299 8.97 -10.00 -10.08
C LEU A 299 8.15 -8.81 -10.59
N ALA A 300 7.19 -8.34 -9.79
CA ALA A 300 6.40 -7.16 -10.14
C ALA A 300 7.24 -5.88 -10.20
N ALA A 301 8.14 -5.67 -9.25
CA ALA A 301 9.05 -4.53 -9.25
C ALA A 301 9.95 -4.54 -10.50
N LEU A 302 10.50 -5.70 -10.88
CA LEU A 302 11.35 -5.84 -12.06
C LEU A 302 10.58 -5.61 -13.36
N TYR A 303 9.33 -6.07 -13.44
CA TYR A 303 8.44 -5.74 -14.56
C TYR A 303 8.21 -4.23 -14.64
N MET A 304 7.89 -3.57 -13.53
CA MET A 304 7.70 -2.12 -13.49
C MET A 304 8.96 -1.37 -13.95
N MET A 305 10.13 -1.73 -13.42
CA MET A 305 11.41 -1.12 -13.81
C MET A 305 11.74 -1.27 -15.31
N LYS A 306 11.35 -2.39 -15.93
CA LYS A 306 11.60 -2.62 -17.36
C LYS A 306 10.67 -1.78 -18.25
N HIS A 307 9.44 -1.54 -17.81
CA HIS A 307 8.37 -1.04 -18.67
C HIS A 307 7.91 0.40 -18.37
N HIS A 308 8.26 0.97 -17.22
CA HIS A 308 7.74 2.27 -16.74
C HIS A 308 8.83 3.16 -16.16
#